data_AF-A0A7S7Q2U3-F1
#
_entry.id   AF-A0A7S7Q2U3-F1
#
_cell.length_a   1.000
_cell.length_b   1.000
_cell.length_c   1.000
_cell.angle_alpha   90.00
_cell.angle_beta   90.00
_cell.angle_gamma   90.00
#
_symmetry.space_group_name_H-M   'P 1'
#
loop_
_entity.id
_entity.type
_entity.pdbx_description
1 polymer ?
#
loop_
_entity_poly.entity_id
_entity_poly.type
_entity_poly.pdbx_seq_one_letter_code
_entity_poly.pdbx_strand_id
1 'polypeptide(L)'
;MLISVDACHAQCVEFSDRASQLELDTFVKSPSSLLERLRNDKEKLRYRLSAYLVTDPSVLPSVQTLISASASADRSAIGAALRIAEGRCTSTKPDAARKIKDFAQRIGDLNVQAGYSAAGEDNSGAPLAQSQGKGLAQPRRGGALLDGEWRTKLADPFKPVPIPN
;
A
#
# COMPACT_ATOMS: atom_id res chain seq x y z
N MET A 1 -22.77 19.99 -24.93
CA MET A 1 -21.66 20.35 -24.04
C MET A 1 -21.42 19.19 -23.09
N LEU A 2 -20.32 18.46 -23.27
CA LEU A 2 -19.93 17.35 -22.37
C LEU A 2 -19.28 17.98 -21.14
N ILE A 3 -20.00 17.98 -20.03
CA ILE A 3 -19.46 18.39 -18.73
C ILE A 3 -18.64 17.18 -18.26
N SER A 4 -17.34 17.15 -18.59
CA SER A 4 -16.42 16.21 -17.95
C SER A 4 -16.44 16.51 -16.46
N VAL A 5 -17.02 15.59 -15.69
CA VAL A 5 -16.95 15.57 -14.22
C VAL A 5 -15.52 15.15 -13.86
N ASP A 6 -14.55 16.03 -14.09
CA ASP A 6 -13.15 15.78 -13.75
C ASP A 6 -12.76 16.63 -12.54
N ALA A 7 -13.22 16.16 -11.38
CA ALA A 7 -12.57 16.37 -10.08
C ALA A 7 -13.23 15.42 -9.07
N CYS A 8 -13.27 14.13 -9.39
CA CYS A 8 -13.57 13.12 -8.38
C CYS A 8 -12.33 13.04 -7.49
N HIS A 9 -12.19 14.00 -6.55
CA HIS A 9 -11.16 13.95 -5.51
C HIS A 9 -11.35 12.63 -4.78
N ALA A 10 -10.47 11.67 -5.08
CA ALA A 10 -10.55 10.36 -4.51
C ALA A 10 -10.02 10.43 -3.09
N GLN A 11 -10.85 10.93 -2.17
CA GLN A 11 -10.62 10.81 -0.75
C GLN A 11 -10.75 9.34 -0.37
N CYS A 12 -9.64 8.61 -0.48
CA CYS A 12 -9.59 7.18 -0.22
C CYS A 12 -9.58 6.85 1.28
N VAL A 13 -9.43 7.88 2.14
CA VAL A 13 -9.35 7.77 3.60
C VAL A 13 -10.25 8.75 4.33
N GLU A 14 -10.46 8.43 5.60
CA GLU A 14 -11.12 9.24 6.63
C GLU A 14 -10.48 10.62 6.73
N PHE A 15 -11.23 11.64 7.15
CA PHE A 15 -10.77 13.03 7.17
C PHE A 15 -9.48 13.23 7.98
N SER A 16 -9.29 12.42 9.03
CA SER A 16 -8.12 12.46 9.91
C SER A 16 -6.80 12.06 9.23
N ASP A 17 -6.86 11.21 8.20
CA ASP A 17 -5.70 10.76 7.42
C ASP A 17 -5.47 11.63 6.16
N ARG A 18 -6.32 12.65 5.95
CA ARG A 18 -6.20 13.54 4.79
C ARG A 18 -5.16 14.61 5.05
N ALA A 19 -4.41 14.90 4.00
CA ALA A 19 -3.59 16.09 3.99
C ALA A 19 -4.44 17.34 3.86
N SER A 20 -3.97 18.44 4.45
CA SER A 20 -4.66 19.71 4.30
C SER A 20 -4.58 20.20 2.85
N GLN A 21 -5.63 20.87 2.37
CA GLN A 21 -5.63 21.44 1.01
C GLN A 21 -4.47 22.41 0.77
N LEU A 22 -4.05 23.13 1.82
CA LEU A 22 -2.90 24.04 1.76
C LEU A 22 -1.58 23.30 1.54
N GLU A 23 -1.40 22.11 2.12
CA GLU A 23 -0.23 21.28 1.87
C GLU A 23 -0.23 20.68 0.46
N LEU A 24 -1.40 20.26 -0.04
CA LEU A 24 -1.55 19.77 -1.40
C LEU A 24 -1.21 20.86 -2.43
N ASP A 25 -1.76 22.07 -2.26
CA ASP A 25 -1.48 23.20 -3.16
C ASP A 25 0.01 23.59 -3.12
N THR A 26 0.61 23.62 -1.91
CA THR A 26 2.04 23.86 -1.75
C THR A 26 2.88 22.77 -2.43
N PHE A 27 2.46 21.51 -2.33
CA PHE A 27 3.13 20.39 -2.96
C PHE A 27 3.04 20.46 -4.49
N VAL A 28 1.88 20.81 -5.04
CA VAL A 28 1.69 20.98 -6.49
C VAL A 28 2.53 22.14 -7.02
N LYS A 29 2.61 23.25 -6.27
CA LYS A 29 3.45 24.41 -6.62
C LYS A 29 4.94 24.15 -6.49
N SER A 30 5.37 23.33 -5.53
CA SER A 30 6.79 23.11 -5.23
C SER A 30 7.05 21.71 -4.70
N PRO A 31 6.99 20.68 -5.56
CA PRO A 31 7.18 19.28 -5.15
C PRO A 31 8.59 19.04 -4.58
N SER A 32 9.60 19.71 -5.12
CA SER A 32 11.00 19.62 -4.69
C SER A 32 11.21 20.10 -3.25
N SER A 33 10.42 21.09 -2.78
CA SER A 33 10.51 21.60 -1.42
C SER A 33 10.16 20.53 -0.36
N LEU A 34 9.33 19.56 -0.73
CA LEU A 34 9.04 18.41 0.13
C LEU A 34 10.28 17.53 0.32
N LEU A 35 10.96 17.21 -0.78
CA LEU A 35 12.22 16.45 -0.74
C LEU A 35 13.27 17.20 0.05
N GLU A 36 13.43 18.50 -0.18
CA GLU A 36 14.45 19.27 0.52
C GLU A 36 14.25 19.27 2.04
N ARG A 37 12.99 19.36 2.49
CA ARG A 37 12.62 19.33 3.91
C ARG A 37 12.72 17.93 4.52
N LEU A 38 12.36 16.89 3.76
CA LEU A 38 12.25 15.51 4.26
C LEU A 38 13.38 14.58 3.80
N ARG A 39 14.46 15.12 3.18
CA ARG A 39 15.62 14.34 2.73
C ARG A 39 16.28 13.51 3.83
N ASN A 40 16.19 13.99 5.08
CA ASN A 40 16.74 13.30 6.26
C ASN A 40 15.75 12.29 6.86
N ASP A 41 14.45 12.44 6.61
CA ASP A 41 13.36 11.67 7.21
C ASP A 41 12.56 10.91 6.14
N LYS A 42 13.15 9.85 5.58
CA LYS A 42 12.54 9.05 4.50
C LYS A 42 11.21 8.42 4.88
N GLU A 43 11.08 8.02 6.15
CA GLU A 43 9.82 7.50 6.69
C GLU A 43 8.73 8.56 6.63
N LYS A 44 9.01 9.79 7.08
CA LYS A 44 8.04 10.88 7.01
C LYS A 44 7.72 11.26 5.58
N LEU A 45 8.72 11.27 4.69
CA LEU A 45 8.51 11.48 3.25
C LEU A 45 7.51 10.45 2.70
N ARG A 46 7.74 9.17 3.00
CA ARG A 46 6.86 8.06 2.59
C ARG A 46 5.43 8.24 3.07
N TYR A 47 5.23 8.46 4.37
CA TYR A 47 3.89 8.60 4.96
C TYR A 47 3.17 9.87 4.49
N ARG A 48 3.89 10.97 4.32
CA ARG A 48 3.26 12.23 3.89
C ARG A 48 2.91 12.22 2.42
N LEU A 49 3.77 11.65 1.59
CA LEU A 49 3.50 11.47 0.17
C LEU A 49 2.34 10.48 -0.06
N SER A 50 2.25 9.41 0.74
CA SER A 50 1.09 8.52 0.68
C SER A 50 -0.19 9.25 1.10
N ALA A 51 -0.17 10.06 2.16
CA ALA A 51 -1.33 10.88 2.56
C ALA A 51 -1.77 11.83 1.43
N TYR A 52 -0.85 12.46 0.70
CA TYR A 52 -1.18 13.31 -0.46
C TYR A 52 -1.87 12.52 -1.57
N LEU A 53 -1.31 11.37 -1.94
CA LEU A 53 -1.85 10.51 -3.00
C LEU A 53 -3.23 9.94 -2.68
N VAL A 54 -3.47 9.61 -1.41
CA VAL A 54 -4.74 9.05 -0.91
C VAL A 54 -5.79 10.16 -0.72
N THR A 55 -5.37 11.41 -0.57
CA THR A 55 -6.28 12.57 -0.51
C THR A 55 -6.70 13.00 -1.92
N ASP A 56 -5.75 13.08 -2.86
CA ASP A 56 -6.01 13.48 -4.23
C ASP A 56 -5.08 12.79 -5.23
N PRO A 57 -5.59 11.95 -6.15
CA PRO A 57 -4.79 11.30 -7.19
C PRO A 57 -4.34 12.28 -8.29
N SER A 58 -4.82 13.53 -8.28
CA SER A 58 -4.43 14.55 -9.26
C SER A 58 -3.00 15.06 -9.06
N VAL A 59 -2.36 14.74 -7.92
CA VAL A 59 -0.97 15.13 -7.62
C VAL A 59 0.08 14.21 -8.26
N LEU A 60 -0.33 13.13 -8.94
CA LEU A 60 0.58 12.19 -9.62
C LEU A 60 1.59 12.87 -10.59
N PRO A 61 1.20 13.85 -11.42
CA PRO A 61 2.15 14.57 -12.28
C PRO A 61 3.22 15.34 -11.48
N SER A 62 2.85 15.92 -10.34
CA SER A 62 3.79 16.58 -9.43
C SER A 62 4.76 15.56 -8.80
N VAL A 63 4.29 14.35 -8.49
CA VAL A 63 5.15 13.24 -8.04
C VAL A 63 6.11 12.79 -9.14
N GLN A 64 5.70 12.80 -10.42
CA GLN A 64 6.60 12.48 -11.53
C GLN A 64 7.75 13.49 -11.63
N THR A 65 7.41 14.77 -11.51
CA THR A 65 8.40 15.86 -11.46
C THR A 65 9.33 15.68 -10.26
N LEU A 66 8.78 15.31 -9.11
CA LEU A 66 9.53 15.02 -7.89
C LEU A 66 10.51 13.85 -8.08
N ILE A 67 10.10 12.76 -8.74
CA ILE A 67 10.95 11.61 -9.05
C ILE A 67 12.12 12.01 -9.94
N SER A 68 11.87 12.87 -10.94
CA SER A 68 12.91 13.37 -11.83
C SER A 68 13.95 14.25 -11.10
N ALA A 69 13.52 14.97 -10.07
CA ALA A 69 14.37 15.83 -9.26
C ALA A 69 15.02 15.13 -8.05
N SER A 70 14.63 13.89 -7.74
CA SER A 70 15.07 13.17 -6.54
C SER A 70 16.28 12.27 -6.77
N ALA A 71 17.01 12.02 -5.68
CA ALA A 71 18.10 11.04 -5.66
C ALA A 71 17.54 9.61 -5.64
N SER A 72 18.33 8.62 -6.09
CA SER A 72 17.95 7.19 -6.12
C SER A 72 17.42 6.68 -4.77
N ALA A 73 17.99 7.19 -3.68
CA ALA A 73 17.64 6.80 -2.33
C ALA A 73 16.27 7.34 -1.84
N ASP A 74 15.76 8.40 -2.47
CA ASP A 74 14.43 8.96 -2.22
C ASP A 74 13.38 8.33 -3.14
N ARG A 75 13.80 7.90 -4.35
CA ARG A 75 12.95 7.19 -5.31
C ARG A 75 12.38 5.90 -4.74
N SER A 76 13.14 5.15 -3.95
CA SER A 76 12.60 3.97 -3.25
C SER A 76 11.53 4.33 -2.22
N ALA A 77 11.73 5.42 -1.44
CA ALA A 77 10.73 5.89 -0.48
C ALA A 77 9.44 6.37 -1.18
N ILE A 78 9.58 7.02 -2.35
CA ILE A 78 8.44 7.41 -3.20
C ILE A 78 7.70 6.19 -3.72
N GLY A 79 8.42 5.15 -4.18
CA GLY A 79 7.83 3.88 -4.58
C GLY A 79 7.02 3.22 -3.46
N ALA A 80 7.59 3.18 -2.25
CA ALA A 80 6.90 2.66 -1.08
C ALA A 80 5.62 3.46 -0.74
N ALA A 81 5.67 4.78 -0.89
CA ALA A 81 4.51 5.65 -0.68
C ALA A 81 3.37 5.37 -1.68
N LEU A 82 3.70 5.15 -2.96
CA LEU A 82 2.73 4.78 -3.99
C LEU A 82 2.02 3.46 -3.64
N ARG A 83 2.75 2.47 -3.13
CA ARG A 83 2.17 1.17 -2.75
C ARG A 83 1.24 1.28 -1.54
N ILE A 84 1.65 2.05 -0.52
CA ILE A 84 0.81 2.33 0.65
C ILE A 84 -0.48 3.05 0.22
N ALA A 85 -0.35 4.03 -0.68
CA ALA A 85 -1.49 4.78 -1.19
C ALA A 85 -2.47 3.90 -1.98
N GLU A 86 -1.95 3.06 -2.87
CA GLU A 86 -2.76 2.08 -3.61
C GLU A 86 -3.49 1.13 -2.65
N GLY A 87 -2.80 0.57 -1.65
CA GLY A 87 -3.40 -0.33 -0.67
C GLY A 87 -4.56 0.33 0.09
N ARG A 88 -4.39 1.60 0.50
CA ARG A 88 -5.44 2.38 1.16
C ARG A 88 -6.61 2.73 0.24
N CYS A 89 -6.34 3.00 -1.04
CA CYS A 89 -7.37 3.31 -2.04
C CYS A 89 -8.11 2.07 -2.56
N THR A 90 -7.55 0.87 -2.47
CA THR A 90 -8.13 -0.34 -3.10
C THR A 90 -9.52 -0.65 -2.57
N SER A 91 -9.75 -0.48 -1.26
CA SER A 91 -11.04 -0.79 -0.61
C SER A 91 -12.10 0.28 -0.82
N THR A 92 -11.71 1.55 -0.95
CA THR A 92 -12.66 2.69 -1.01
C THR A 92 -12.89 3.19 -2.43
N LYS A 93 -11.84 3.29 -3.24
CA LYS A 93 -11.87 3.76 -4.63
C LYS A 93 -10.89 2.97 -5.51
N PRO A 94 -11.32 1.82 -6.06
CA PRO A 94 -10.46 0.97 -6.89
C PRO A 94 -10.01 1.66 -8.20
N ASP A 95 -10.74 2.68 -8.67
CA ASP A 95 -10.32 3.49 -9.82
C ASP A 95 -9.09 4.36 -9.52
N ALA A 96 -9.02 4.94 -8.32
CA ALA A 96 -7.86 5.70 -7.89
C ALA A 96 -6.65 4.78 -7.65
N ALA A 97 -6.89 3.60 -7.05
CA ALA A 97 -5.86 2.59 -6.89
C ALA A 97 -5.29 2.14 -8.25
N ARG A 98 -6.15 1.91 -9.25
CA ARG A 98 -5.71 1.60 -10.63
C ARG A 98 -4.85 2.71 -11.23
N LYS A 99 -5.24 3.97 -11.09
CA LYS A 99 -4.42 5.11 -11.56
C LYS A 99 -3.03 5.15 -10.91
N ILE A 100 -2.95 4.90 -9.60
CA ILE A 100 -1.67 4.86 -8.86
C ILE A 100 -0.80 3.69 -9.35
N LYS A 101 -1.40 2.51 -9.53
CA LYS A 101 -0.71 1.33 -10.06
C LYS A 101 -0.19 1.57 -11.49
N ASP A 102 -1.03 2.09 -12.37
CA ASP A 102 -0.65 2.40 -13.75
C ASP A 102 0.48 3.45 -13.77
N PHE A 103 0.42 4.44 -12.88
CA PHE A 103 1.48 5.43 -12.73
C PHE A 103 2.80 4.80 -12.26
N ALA A 104 2.77 3.96 -11.23
CA ALA A 104 3.95 3.24 -10.73
C ALA A 104 4.59 2.37 -11.83
N GLN A 105 3.77 1.72 -12.67
CA GLN A 105 4.26 0.95 -13.81
C GLN A 105 4.85 1.82 -14.93
N ARG A 106 4.26 3.00 -15.19
CA ARG A 106 4.71 3.93 -16.25
C ARG A 106 6.01 4.65 -15.95
N ILE A 107 6.37 4.85 -14.68
CA ILE A 107 7.59 5.58 -14.29
C ILE A 107 8.86 4.90 -14.82
N GLY A 108 8.88 3.56 -14.89
CA GLY A 108 10.02 2.80 -15.43
C GLY A 108 11.34 2.92 -14.65
N ASP A 109 11.34 3.57 -13.48
CA ASP A 109 12.52 3.73 -12.62
C ASP A 109 12.67 2.52 -11.69
N LEU A 110 13.82 1.85 -11.78
CA LEU A 110 14.12 0.64 -11.01
C LEU A 110 14.09 0.87 -9.50
N ASN A 111 14.49 2.05 -9.01
CA ASN A 111 14.50 2.34 -7.57
C ASN A 111 13.07 2.54 -7.04
N VAL A 112 12.22 3.20 -7.82
CA VAL A 112 10.80 3.37 -7.49
C VAL A 112 10.10 2.02 -7.50
N GLN A 113 10.36 1.18 -8.51
CA GLN A 113 9.80 -0.17 -8.57
C GLN A 113 10.28 -1.05 -7.41
N ALA A 114 11.56 -1.00 -7.06
CA ALA A 114 12.10 -1.72 -5.91
C ALA A 114 11.39 -1.32 -4.60
N GLY A 115 11.22 -0.02 -4.36
CA GLY A 115 10.52 0.48 -3.18
C GLY A 115 9.02 0.14 -3.17
N TYR A 116 8.38 0.18 -4.34
CA TYR A 116 6.98 -0.19 -4.51
C TYR A 116 6.72 -1.67 -4.24
N SER A 117 7.59 -2.55 -4.75
CA SER A 117 7.52 -3.99 -4.48
C SER A 117 7.80 -4.32 -3.01
N ALA A 118 8.83 -3.71 -2.42
CA ALA A 118 9.19 -3.93 -1.01
C ALA A 118 8.04 -3.58 -0.05
N ALA A 119 7.40 -2.42 -0.25
CA ALA A 119 6.23 -2.02 0.55
C ALA A 119 4.99 -2.87 0.27
N GLY A 120 4.96 -3.61 -0.84
CA GLY A 120 3.88 -4.50 -1.20
C GLY A 120 3.91 -5.80 -0.44
N GLU A 121 5.11 -6.28 -0.08
CA GLU A 121 5.32 -7.46 0.75
C GLU A 121 4.89 -7.20 2.21
N ASP A 122 5.25 -6.04 2.77
CA ASP A 122 4.84 -5.65 4.13
C ASP A 122 3.32 -5.53 4.31
N ASN A 123 2.61 -5.07 3.27
CA ASN A 123 1.15 -4.94 3.28
C ASN A 123 0.43 -6.23 2.85
N SER A 124 1.17 -7.25 2.41
CA SER A 124 0.66 -8.61 2.12
C SER A 124 0.70 -9.51 3.36
N GLY A 125 1.01 -8.97 4.53
CA GLY A 125 0.85 -9.63 5.84
C GLY A 125 -0.61 -9.88 6.24
N ALA A 126 -1.60 -9.49 5.42
CA ALA A 126 -2.91 -10.11 5.43
C ALA A 126 -2.88 -11.28 4.43
N PRO A 127 -3.08 -12.54 4.84
CA PRO A 127 -3.03 -13.68 3.93
C PRO A 127 -4.21 -13.59 2.97
N LEU A 128 -3.99 -12.95 1.82
CA LEU A 128 -4.77 -13.21 0.62
C LEU A 128 -4.38 -14.61 0.17
N ALA A 129 -5.16 -15.59 0.61
CA ALA A 129 -5.18 -16.93 0.05
C ALA A 129 -5.33 -16.82 -1.47
N GLN A 130 -4.20 -16.87 -2.19
CA GLN A 130 -4.16 -17.01 -3.63
C GLN A 130 -4.66 -18.41 -3.98
N SER A 131 -5.97 -18.52 -4.16
CA SER A 131 -6.61 -19.68 -4.77
C SER A 131 -6.66 -19.47 -6.28
N GLN A 132 -5.54 -19.74 -6.95
CA GLN A 132 -5.48 -20.13 -8.36
C GLN A 132 -4.67 -21.44 -8.37
N GLY A 133 -5.07 -22.57 -8.94
CA GLY A 133 -6.17 -22.95 -9.81
C GLY A 133 -5.69 -24.17 -10.59
N LYS A 134 -6.56 -25.19 -10.72
CA LYS A 134 -6.47 -26.43 -11.53
C LYS A 134 -5.65 -27.62 -11.00
N GLY A 135 -6.39 -28.68 -10.68
CA GLY A 135 -5.89 -30.05 -10.60
C GLY A 135 -6.90 -31.00 -9.97
N LEU A 136 -7.70 -31.67 -10.79
CA LEU A 136 -8.67 -32.69 -10.42
C LEU A 136 -7.98 -33.88 -9.72
N ALA A 137 -8.27 -34.18 -8.45
CA ALA A 137 -8.27 -35.53 -7.85
C ALA A 137 -8.54 -35.49 -6.32
N GLN A 138 -9.71 -35.95 -5.90
CA GLN A 138 -9.91 -36.60 -4.59
C GLN A 138 -9.58 -38.10 -4.73
N PRO A 139 -9.58 -38.92 -3.66
CA PRO A 139 -9.08 -38.72 -2.29
C PRO A 139 -8.24 -39.95 -1.86
N ARG A 140 -7.17 -39.84 -1.05
CA ARG A 140 -6.76 -40.98 -0.20
C ARG A 140 -6.17 -40.58 1.14
N ARG A 141 -6.76 -41.19 2.17
CA ARG A 141 -6.26 -41.45 3.52
C ARG A 141 -4.78 -41.86 3.49
N GLY A 142 -4.04 -41.48 4.53
CA GLY A 142 -2.86 -42.22 4.93
C GLY A 142 -1.80 -41.37 5.61
N GLY A 143 -1.86 -41.36 6.95
CA GLY A 143 -0.71 -41.58 7.84
C GLY A 143 0.62 -40.91 7.56
N ALA A 144 1.01 -40.09 8.54
CA ALA A 144 2.36 -40.00 9.11
C ALA A 144 3.49 -39.51 8.20
N LEU A 145 4.07 -38.37 8.60
CA LEU A 145 5.48 -38.20 8.95
C LEU A 145 5.86 -36.74 8.75
N LEU A 146 5.57 -35.90 9.75
CA LEU A 146 6.38 -34.72 10.04
C LEU A 146 6.39 -34.57 11.56
N ASP A 147 7.24 -35.40 12.18
CA ASP A 147 7.75 -35.21 13.52
C ASP A 147 8.56 -33.90 13.51
N GLY A 148 8.08 -32.92 14.27
CA GLY A 148 8.66 -31.59 14.40
C GLY A 148 8.66 -31.21 15.87
N GLU A 149 9.85 -31.27 16.46
CA GLU A 149 10.19 -31.18 17.88
C GLU A 149 9.96 -29.78 18.49
N TRP A 150 8.71 -29.30 18.54
CA TRP A 150 8.35 -28.14 19.37
C TRP A 150 7.07 -28.45 20.14
N ARG A 151 7.26 -28.98 21.36
CA ARG A 151 6.20 -29.22 22.34
C ARG A 151 5.62 -27.90 22.85
N THR A 152 4.58 -27.41 22.20
CA THR A 152 3.58 -26.54 22.86
C THR A 152 2.20 -27.13 22.63
N LYS A 153 1.73 -27.94 23.58
CA LYS A 153 0.31 -28.27 23.69
C LYS A 153 -0.42 -26.97 23.99
N LEU A 154 -0.93 -26.30 22.96
CA LEU A 154 -1.91 -25.24 23.13
C LEU A 154 -3.18 -25.92 23.68
N ALA A 155 -3.34 -25.89 25.00
CA ALA A 155 -4.56 -26.36 25.64
C ALA A 155 -5.69 -25.44 25.18
N ASP A 156 -6.72 -26.04 24.60
CA ASP A 156 -7.95 -25.37 24.14
C ASP A 156 -8.62 -24.65 25.33
N PRO A 157 -8.61 -23.29 25.38
CA PRO A 157 -9.05 -22.53 26.55
C PRO A 157 -10.57 -22.46 26.70
N PHE A 158 -11.35 -23.04 25.77
CA PHE A 158 -12.81 -22.96 25.77
C PHE A 158 -13.51 -24.28 26.11
N LYS A 159 -12.83 -25.24 26.77
CA LYS A 159 -13.52 -26.43 27.27
C LYS A 159 -14.44 -26.05 28.44
N PRO A 160 -15.76 -26.26 28.34
CA PRO A 160 -16.68 -25.99 29.44
C PRO A 160 -16.38 -26.95 30.60
N VAL A 161 -16.17 -26.37 31.79
CA VAL A 161 -15.90 -27.11 33.04
C VAL A 161 -17.20 -27.71 33.56
N PRO A 162 -17.27 -29.02 33.87
CA PRO A 162 -18.45 -29.62 34.48
C PRO A 162 -18.62 -29.15 35.93
N ILE A 163 -19.81 -28.66 36.26
CA ILE A 163 -20.21 -28.25 37.62
C ILE A 163 -20.71 -29.52 38.35
N PRO A 164 -20.17 -29.90 39.52
CA PRO A 164 -20.63 -31.09 40.25
C PRO A 164 -21.98 -30.85 40.94
N ASN A 165 -22.83 -31.89 40.99
CA ASN A 165 -24.01 -32.00 41.85
C ASN A 165 -23.62 -32.35 43.29
#